data_AF-A0A3M0IMP6-F1
#
_entry.id   AF-A0A3M0IMP6-F1
#
_cell.length_a   1.000
_cell.length_b   1.000
_cell.length_c   1.000
_cell.angle_alpha   90.00
_cell.angle_beta   90.00
_cell.angle_gamma   90.00
#
_symmetry.space_group_name_H-M   'P 1'
#
loop_
_entity.id
_entity.type
_entity.pdbx_description
1 polymer ?
#
loop_
_entity_poly.entity_id
_entity_poly.type
_entity_poly.pdbx_seq_one_letter_code
_entity_poly.pdbx_strand_id
1 'polypeptide(L)'
;MEIVLMEKVRSGCYNIIQLLDWFEQPDGFALVMERPEQWQDLLEFLLERDVLRGDGALDFRQVLEAVRALHRLRRPAPGHQAGETSWWSRRVAT
;
A
#
# COMPACT_ATOMS: atom_id res chain seq x y z
N MET A 1 -7.39 10.74 -2.41
CA MET A 1 -5.98 10.74 -1.93
C MET A 1 -5.44 9.32 -1.82
N GLU A 2 -6.17 8.41 -1.16
CA GLU A 2 -5.74 7.03 -0.91
C GLU A 2 -5.36 6.23 -2.16
N ILE A 3 -6.25 6.16 -3.17
CA ILE A 3 -6.01 5.46 -4.44
C ILE A 3 -4.72 5.95 -5.13
N VAL A 4 -4.47 7.25 -5.11
CA VAL A 4 -3.26 7.87 -5.71
C VAL A 4 -1.99 7.42 -5.01
N LEU A 5 -2.03 7.27 -3.68
CA LEU A 5 -0.89 6.79 -2.91
C LEU A 5 -0.66 5.30 -3.16
N MET A 6 -1.74 4.51 -3.25
CA MET A 6 -1.67 3.08 -3.51
C MET A 6 -1.10 2.76 -4.90
N GLU A 7 -1.50 3.49 -5.95
CA GLU A 7 -0.91 3.34 -7.29
C GLU A 7 0.59 3.68 -7.31
N LYS A 8 1.04 4.63 -6.46
CA LYS A 8 2.47 4.98 -6.35
C LYS A 8 3.32 3.91 -5.66
N VAL A 9 2.78 3.22 -4.65
CA VAL A 9 3.47 2.12 -3.96
C VAL A 9 3.39 0.79 -4.71
N ARG A 10 2.60 0.72 -5.80
CA ARG A 10 2.33 -0.50 -6.56
C ARG A 10 3.58 -1.18 -7.14
N SER A 11 4.69 -0.44 -7.27
CA SER A 11 5.97 -0.98 -7.71
C SER A 11 7.03 -0.78 -6.64
N GLY A 12 7.53 -1.89 -6.07
CA GLY A 12 8.78 -1.87 -5.29
C GLY A 12 8.67 -2.14 -3.79
N CYS A 13 7.53 -2.59 -3.26
CA CYS A 13 7.47 -3.07 -1.87
C CYS A 13 6.44 -4.20 -1.68
N TYR A 14 6.92 -5.43 -1.50
CA TYR A 14 6.10 -6.60 -1.20
C TYR A 14 5.50 -6.61 0.22
N ASN A 15 5.93 -5.67 1.08
CA ASN A 15 5.43 -5.53 2.45
C ASN A 15 4.24 -4.56 2.56
N ILE A 16 3.70 -4.10 1.44
CA ILE A 16 2.52 -3.22 1.37
C ILE A 16 1.45 -3.93 0.53
N ILE A 17 0.22 -3.98 1.05
CA ILE A 17 -0.94 -4.51 0.31
C ILE A 17 -1.10 -3.76 -1.01
N GLN A 18 -0.92 -4.48 -2.11
CA GLN A 18 -1.02 -3.98 -3.47
C GLN A 18 -2.47 -3.69 -3.86
N LEU A 19 -2.70 -2.54 -4.48
CA LEU A 19 -3.93 -2.25 -5.21
C LEU A 19 -3.87 -2.93 -6.58
N LEU A 20 -4.79 -3.86 -6.82
CA LEU A 20 -4.91 -4.59 -8.08
C LEU A 20 -5.76 -3.80 -9.08
N ASP A 21 -6.89 -3.26 -8.60
CA ASP A 21 -7.81 -2.42 -9.36
C ASP A 21 -8.69 -1.55 -8.46
N TRP A 22 -9.40 -0.59 -9.03
CA TRP A 22 -10.42 0.18 -8.32
C TRP A 22 -11.51 0.69 -9.26
N PHE A 23 -12.72 0.88 -8.72
CA PHE A 23 -13.89 1.34 -9.46
C PHE A 23 -14.55 2.50 -8.74
N GLU A 24 -15.02 3.49 -9.49
CA GLU A 24 -15.89 4.54 -8.96
C GLU A 24 -17.33 4.03 -8.87
N GLN A 25 -17.99 4.34 -7.77
CA GLN A 25 -19.39 4.02 -7.49
C GLN A 25 -20.15 5.31 -7.16
N PRO A 26 -21.49 5.34 -7.28
CA PRO A 26 -22.28 6.55 -7.03
C PRO A 26 -22.00 7.21 -5.66
N ASP A 27 -21.69 6.39 -4.65
CA ASP A 27 -21.48 6.84 -3.28
C ASP A 27 -20.03 6.65 -2.79
N GLY A 28 -19.07 6.32 -3.67
CA GLY A 28 -17.68 6.11 -3.25
C GLY A 28 -16.80 5.35 -4.23
N PHE A 29 -15.85 4.57 -3.70
CA PHE A 29 -14.89 3.80 -4.49
C PHE A 29 -14.80 2.37 -3.97
N ALA A 30 -14.77 1.40 -4.89
CA ALA A 30 -14.48 0.01 -4.59
C ALA A 30 -13.01 -0.27 -4.89
N LEU A 31 -12.28 -0.86 -3.93
CA LEU A 31 -10.86 -1.20 -4.07
C LEU A 31 -10.70 -2.71 -4.17
N VAL A 32 -10.02 -3.18 -5.20
CA VAL A 32 -9.59 -4.58 -5.34
C VAL A 32 -8.13 -4.65 -4.93
N MET A 33 -7.88 -5.31 -3.80
CA MET A 33 -6.56 -5.41 -3.18
C MET A 33 -6.05 -6.84 -3.19
N GLU A 34 -4.74 -7.03 -3.11
CA GLU A 34 -4.18 -8.36 -2.86
C GLU A 34 -4.63 -8.91 -1.50
N ARG A 35 -4.79 -10.23 -1.43
CA ARG A 35 -5.13 -10.94 -0.20
C ARG A 35 -4.04 -11.96 0.09
N PRO A 36 -3.25 -11.78 1.15
CA PRO A 36 -2.28 -12.78 1.59
C PRO A 36 -2.98 -14.11 1.95
N GLU A 37 -2.32 -15.24 1.68
CA GLU A 37 -2.84 -16.57 2.04
C GLU A 37 -2.99 -16.74 3.56
N GLN A 38 -2.07 -16.14 4.31
CA GLN A 38 -2.11 -16.05 5.77
C GLN A 38 -2.04 -14.58 6.15
N TRP A 39 -3.06 -14.10 6.85
CA TRP A 39 -3.12 -12.74 7.39
C TRP A 39 -3.73 -12.79 8.78
N GLN A 40 -3.22 -11.95 9.65
CA GLN A 40 -3.77 -11.66 10.96
C GLN A 40 -3.49 -10.20 11.23
N ASP A 41 -4.44 -9.51 11.85
CA ASP A 41 -4.19 -8.13 12.27
C ASP A 41 -3.07 -8.10 13.32
N LEU A 42 -2.19 -7.10 13.24
CA LEU A 42 -1.04 -7.02 14.13
C LEU A 42 -1.47 -6.81 15.59
N LEU A 43 -2.52 -6.04 15.85
CA LEU A 43 -3.02 -5.85 17.21
C LEU A 43 -3.61 -7.16 17.74
N GLU A 44 -4.40 -7.87 16.92
CA GLU A 44 -4.93 -9.18 17.30
C GLU A 44 -3.80 -10.18 17.59
N PHE A 45 -2.80 -10.26 16.72
CA PHE A 45 -1.61 -11.10 16.93
C PHE A 45 -0.87 -10.74 18.22
N LEU A 46 -0.68 -9.45 18.51
CA LEU A 46 -0.01 -8.97 19.73
C LEU A 46 -0.86 -9.14 20.99
N LEU A 47 -2.17 -9.26 20.87
CA LEU A 47 -3.07 -9.54 22.01
C LEU A 47 -3.13 -11.03 22.31
N GLU A 48 -3.12 -11.88 21.29
CA GLU A 48 -3.10 -13.35 21.43
C GLU A 48 -1.76 -13.86 21.94
N ARG A 49 -0.69 -13.18 21.55
CA ARG A 49 0.67 -13.50 21.95
C ARG A 49 1.08 -12.50 23.02
N ASP A 50 1.35 -12.96 24.24
CA ASP A 50 2.00 -12.19 25.32
C ASP A 50 3.49 -11.89 24.99
N VAL A 51 3.78 -11.62 23.71
CA VAL A 51 5.07 -11.68 23.03
C VAL A 51 5.62 -10.28 22.89
N LEU A 52 5.98 -9.73 24.04
CA LEU A 52 7.11 -8.81 24.14
C LEU A 52 8.40 -9.54 24.58
N ARG A 53 8.42 -10.88 24.53
CA ARG A 53 9.48 -11.68 25.18
C ARG A 53 10.37 -12.55 24.29
N GLY A 54 10.21 -12.58 22.97
CA GLY A 54 11.19 -13.21 22.07
C GLY A 54 10.68 -13.36 20.64
N ASP A 55 11.52 -13.02 19.66
CA ASP A 55 11.34 -13.10 18.20
C ASP A 55 10.41 -12.10 17.48
N GLY A 56 9.63 -11.27 18.18
CA GLY A 56 8.81 -10.20 17.55
C GLY A 56 9.59 -9.13 16.78
N ALA A 57 10.93 -9.11 16.86
CA ALA A 57 11.78 -8.16 16.14
C ALA A 57 11.79 -8.38 14.61
N LEU A 58 11.46 -9.59 14.13
CA LEU A 58 11.38 -9.88 12.70
C LEU A 58 10.16 -9.21 12.05
N ASP A 59 9.04 -9.11 12.78
CA ASP A 59 7.78 -8.51 12.32
C ASP A 59 7.93 -7.00 12.11
N PHE A 60 8.67 -6.31 12.98
CA PHE A 60 8.90 -4.87 12.86
C PHE A 60 9.79 -4.49 11.67
N ARG A 61 10.63 -5.40 11.17
CA ARG A 61 11.48 -5.12 9.99
C ARG A 61 10.64 -4.90 8.74
N GLN A 62 9.60 -5.70 8.55
CA GLN A 62 8.68 -5.57 7.41
C GLN A 62 7.96 -4.22 7.46
N VAL A 63 7.49 -3.83 8.65
CA VAL A 63 6.85 -2.52 8.89
C VAL A 63 7.81 -1.38 8.56
N LEU A 64 9.06 -1.46 9.02
CA LEU A 64 10.06 -0.43 8.74
C LEU A 64 10.39 -0.32 7.25
N GLU A 65 10.49 -1.44 6.54
CA GLU A 65 10.72 -1.48 5.10
C GLU A 65 9.55 -0.85 4.32
N ALA A 66 8.30 -1.13 4.72
CA ALA A 66 7.10 -0.51 4.16
C ALA A 66 7.08 1.01 4.39
N VAL A 67 7.36 1.48 5.61
CA VAL A 67 7.41 2.92 5.93
C VAL A 67 8.52 3.64 5.14
N ARG A 68 9.68 3.00 4.97
CA ARG A 68 10.77 3.54 4.12
C ARG A 68 10.35 3.63 2.66
N ALA A 69 9.63 2.64 2.13
CA ALA A 69 9.11 2.68 0.77
C ALA A 69 8.14 3.87 0.59
N LEU A 70 7.22 4.08 1.53
CA LEU A 70 6.30 5.21 1.52
C LEU A 70 7.05 6.56 1.59
N HIS A 71 8.08 6.65 2.42
CA HIS A 71 8.89 7.87 2.54
C HIS A 71 9.64 8.21 1.25
N ARG A 72 10.13 7.20 0.51
CA ARG A 72 10.83 7.41 -0.77
C ARG A 72 9.91 8.01 -1.84
N LEU A 73 8.63 7.62 -1.86
CA LEU A 73 7.63 8.15 -2.79
C LEU A 73 7.21 9.59 -2.50
N ARG A 74 7.49 10.08 -1.29
CA ARG A 74 7.26 11.48 -0.91
C ARG A 74 8.35 12.43 -1.41
N ARG A 75 9.51 11.93 -1.87
CA ARG A 75 10.52 12.76 -2.53
C ARG A 75 10.18 12.87 -4.02
N PRO A 76 9.96 14.08 -4.57
CA PRO A 76 9.87 14.22 -6.02
C PRO A 76 11.20 13.78 -6.63
N ALA A 77 11.14 12.90 -7.65
CA ALA A 77 12.32 12.56 -8.42
C ALA A 77 12.88 13.84 -9.06
N PRO A 78 14.19 14.12 -8.98
CA PRO A 78 14.77 15.26 -9.66
C PRO A 78 14.66 14.99 -11.18
N GLY A 79 13.76 15.70 -11.86
CA GLY A 79 13.70 15.76 -13.32
C GLY A 79 12.39 15.35 -14.01
N HIS A 80 11.32 14.95 -13.32
CA HIS A 80 10.05 14.62 -13.99
C HIS A 80 9.08 15.81 -14.00
N GLN A 81 9.20 16.66 -15.01
CA GLN A 81 8.09 17.48 -15.51
C GLN A 81 7.58 16.88 -16.83
N ALA A 82 6.27 16.92 -17.01
CA ALA A 82 5.48 16.58 -18.21
C ALA A 82 5.23 15.08 -18.48
N GLY A 83 4.00 14.62 -18.20
CA GLY A 83 3.46 13.37 -18.76
C GLY A 83 2.32 12.67 -18.01
N GLU A 84 2.01 13.04 -16.76
CA GLU A 84 1.08 12.23 -15.93
C GLU A 84 -0.42 12.42 -16.23
N THR A 85 -0.82 13.36 -17.08
CA THR A 85 -2.26 13.61 -17.33
C THR A 85 -2.93 12.53 -18.19
N SER A 86 -2.18 11.64 -18.87
CA SER A 86 -2.77 10.64 -19.78
C SER A 86 -3.25 9.35 -19.09
N TRP A 87 -2.87 9.12 -17.83
CA TRP A 87 -3.26 7.91 -17.08
C TRP A 87 -4.66 8.03 -16.46
N TRP A 88 -5.08 9.25 -16.10
CA TRP A 88 -6.37 9.51 -15.44
C TRP A 88 -7.57 9.36 -16.38
N SER A 89 -7.41 9.69 -17.66
CA SER A 89 -8.54 9.77 -18.60
C SER A 89 -9.01 8.43 -19.18
N ARG A 90 -8.31 7.30 -18.92
CA ARG A 90 -8.57 6.03 -19.62
C ARG A 90 -9.38 5.00 -18.81
N ARG A 91 -9.68 5.25 -17.52
CA ARG A 91 -10.36 4.27 -16.64
C ARG A 91 -11.68 4.72 -16.01
N VAL A 92 -12.14 5.95 -16.32
CA VAL A 92 -13.47 6.48 -15.89
C VAL A 92 -14.55 6.25 -16.96
N ALA A 93 -14.23 5.51 -18.04
CA ALA A 93 -15.12 5.32 -19.19
C ALA A 93 -15.35 3.83 -19.46
N THR A 94 -16.09 3.17 -18.57
CA THR A 94 -16.86 1.94 -18.86
C THR A 94 -18.11 1.95 -18.01
#